data_AF-A0A0C3ACJ9-F1
#
_entry.id   AF-A0A0C3ACJ9-F1
#
_cell.length_a   1.000
_cell.length_b   1.000
_cell.length_c   1.000
_cell.angle_alpha   90.00
_cell.angle_beta   90.00
_cell.angle_gamma   90.00
#
_symmetry.space_group_name_H-M   'P 1'
#
loop_
_entity.id
_entity.type
_entity.pdbx_description
1 polymer ?
#
loop_
_entity_poly.entity_id
_entity_poly.type
_entity_poly.pdbx_seq_one_letter_code
_entity_poly.pdbx_strand_id
1 'polypeptide(L)'
;MNYYSKLWRVTSNAFPNLVPNRYRELLRLLRVWRLLKLSKWQGFHPGSPEPQKGELVLFCPACPQPGVNIPHSENVDLAETIVMDGNFKVEHMRPKNPVNEVWLMDVMGFMVTMLAYKDYLAGTLNQVEKSDCSNHRAVNQANANRNQLASTGIGGCACAQHGCFVPHAMVDFQKGEQEWHTLHRQELLDFQMNNNNFLKMVQMLALNRKLKNAKEALMPAEEAFAKLDTRIPVQLCEVWAQQEKLALENRGMDPKAMVIFKVQLEKAPTKKSIEMDIISNQESDGLLCGATTWMARVLQAEESQIILAMDARHMQARATETQRLSIARQQDHLNAQLD
;
A
#
# COMPACT_ATOMS: atom_id res chain seq x y z
N MET A 1 -1.51 2.75 25.39
CA MET A 1 -0.76 3.78 26.16
C MET A 1 0.18 4.49 25.19
N ASN A 2 0.05 5.80 25.00
CA ASN A 2 0.91 6.58 24.09
C ASN A 2 2.35 6.65 24.66
N TYR A 3 3.37 6.69 23.80
CA TYR A 3 4.78 6.88 24.15
C TYR A 3 5.01 8.02 25.15
N TYR A 4 4.35 9.17 24.96
CA TYR A 4 4.48 10.30 25.88
C TYR A 4 3.94 9.99 27.28
N SER A 5 2.81 9.26 27.36
CA SER A 5 2.25 8.82 28.65
C SER A 5 3.18 7.85 29.38
N LYS A 6 3.98 7.06 28.65
CA LYS A 6 5.03 6.22 29.24
C LYS A 6 6.16 7.07 29.84
N LEU A 7 6.59 8.13 29.15
CA LEU A 7 7.60 9.06 29.68
C LEU A 7 7.17 9.71 30.99
N TRP A 8 5.90 10.13 31.13
CA TRP A 8 5.36 10.66 32.39
C TRP A 8 5.49 9.67 33.55
N ARG A 9 5.09 8.41 33.34
CA ARG A 9 5.15 7.37 34.37
C ARG A 9 6.58 7.02 34.77
N VAL A 10 7.52 7.06 33.83
CA VAL A 10 8.95 6.84 34.12
C VAL A 10 9.55 8.03 34.87
N THR A 11 9.11 9.26 34.56
CA THR A 11 9.61 10.48 35.22
C THR A 11 9.19 10.55 36.69
N SER A 12 7.95 10.18 36.99
CA SER A 12 7.46 10.03 38.37
C SER A 12 6.52 8.84 38.44
N ASN A 13 6.99 7.75 39.05
CA ASN A 13 6.17 6.55 39.22
C ASN A 13 5.07 6.75 40.28
N ALA A 14 5.39 7.49 41.34
CA ALA A 14 4.46 7.73 42.44
C ALA A 14 3.34 8.72 42.08
N PHE A 15 3.67 9.78 41.33
CA PHE A 15 2.71 10.83 40.96
C PHE A 15 2.85 11.26 39.50
N PRO A 16 2.47 10.41 38.52
CA PRO A 16 2.60 10.73 37.10
C PRO A 16 1.82 11.98 36.68
N ASN A 17 0.69 12.25 37.32
CA ASN A 17 -0.19 13.38 37.00
C ASN A 17 0.38 14.75 37.44
N LEU A 18 1.38 14.76 38.33
CA LEU A 18 2.06 15.98 38.77
C LEU A 18 3.21 16.37 37.84
N VAL A 19 3.58 15.50 36.89
CA VAL A 19 4.64 15.79 35.92
C VAL A 19 4.14 16.86 34.94
N PRO A 20 4.83 18.00 34.78
CA PRO A 20 4.43 19.03 33.84
C PRO A 20 4.31 18.50 32.41
N ASN A 21 3.27 18.93 31.69
CA ASN A 21 3.11 18.59 30.28
C ASN A 21 4.12 19.35 29.41
N ARG A 22 5.14 18.63 28.94
CA ARG A 22 6.21 19.07 28.04
C ARG A 22 6.10 18.50 26.63
N TYR A 23 4.91 18.07 26.21
CA TYR A 23 4.71 17.39 24.93
C TYR A 23 5.08 18.28 23.74
N ARG A 24 4.78 19.59 23.82
CA ARG A 24 5.09 20.55 22.76
C ARG A 24 6.60 20.76 22.62
N GLU A 25 7.30 20.84 23.73
CA GLU A 25 8.76 20.94 23.77
C GLU A 25 9.41 19.68 23.20
N LEU A 26 8.89 18.49 23.56
CA LEU A 26 9.35 17.23 22.98
C LEU A 26 9.16 17.22 21.46
N LEU A 27 8.00 17.66 20.94
CA LEU A 27 7.74 17.72 19.50
C LEU A 27 8.72 18.66 18.79
N ARG A 28 9.04 19.83 19.37
CA ARG A 28 10.05 20.76 18.83
C ARG A 28 11.44 20.12 18.80
N LEU A 29 11.85 19.48 19.90
CA LEU A 29 13.14 18.78 19.98
C LEU A 29 13.23 17.63 18.96
N LEU A 30 12.14 16.87 18.77
CA LEU A 30 12.09 15.81 17.78
C LEU A 30 12.24 16.32 16.34
N ARG A 31 11.70 17.50 16.00
CA ARG A 31 11.92 18.12 14.68
C ARG A 31 13.39 18.43 14.44
N VAL A 32 14.02 19.13 15.38
CA VAL A 32 15.45 19.48 15.29
C VAL A 32 16.31 18.23 15.24
N TRP A 33 16.01 17.23 16.08
CA TRP A 33 16.72 15.96 16.10
C TRP A 33 16.62 15.21 14.76
N ARG A 34 15.45 15.19 14.10
CA ARG A 34 15.27 14.54 12.79
C ARG A 34 16.13 15.21 11.72
N LEU A 35 16.12 16.54 11.66
CA LEU A 35 17.01 17.29 10.75
C LEU A 35 18.47 16.94 11.01
N LEU A 36 18.94 17.07 12.26
CA LEU A 36 20.33 16.75 12.63
C LEU A 36 20.70 15.31 12.27
N LYS A 37 19.77 14.36 12.40
CA LYS A 37 19.97 12.97 12.01
C LYS A 37 20.11 12.81 10.50
N LEU A 38 19.25 13.46 9.71
CA LEU A 38 19.33 13.42 8.25
C LEU A 38 20.63 14.08 7.77
N SER A 39 20.98 15.27 8.28
CA SER A 39 22.23 15.96 7.97
C SER A 39 23.44 15.07 8.26
N LYS A 40 23.49 14.45 9.45
CA LYS A 40 24.56 13.52 9.81
C LYS A 40 24.63 12.32 8.86
N TRP A 41 23.49 11.77 8.44
CA TRP A 41 23.47 10.62 7.53
C TRP A 41 23.93 10.95 6.11
N GLN A 42 23.66 12.16 5.63
CA GLN A 42 24.11 12.62 4.31
C GLN A 42 25.47 13.34 4.33
N GLY A 43 26.09 13.50 5.50
CA GLY A 43 27.41 14.12 5.64
C GLY A 43 27.41 15.66 5.73
N PHE A 44 26.26 16.29 5.94
CA PHE A 44 26.17 17.73 6.19
C PHE A 44 26.53 18.05 7.65
N HIS A 45 27.32 19.11 7.84
CA HIS A 45 27.80 19.55 9.15
C HIS A 45 27.87 21.08 9.23
N PRO A 46 28.01 21.67 10.43
CA PRO A 46 28.26 23.10 10.56
C PRO A 46 29.54 23.47 9.80
N GLY A 47 29.41 24.15 8.66
CA GLY A 47 30.51 24.50 7.74
C GLY A 47 30.41 23.86 6.35
N SER A 48 29.55 22.85 6.13
CA SER A 48 29.20 22.41 4.78
C SER A 48 28.30 23.45 4.11
N PRO A 49 28.26 23.51 2.77
CA PRO A 49 27.19 24.23 2.07
C PRO A 49 25.82 23.67 2.47
N GLU A 50 24.80 24.50 2.31
CA GLU A 50 23.41 24.09 2.52
C GLU A 50 23.04 23.00 1.50
N PRO A 51 22.30 21.93 1.91
CA PRO A 51 21.88 20.88 0.99
C PRO A 51 21.06 21.46 -0.17
N GLN A 52 21.35 21.01 -1.39
CA GLN A 52 20.50 21.31 -2.54
C GLN A 52 19.21 20.48 -2.50
N LYS A 53 18.42 20.62 -3.56
CA LYS A 53 17.09 20.01 -3.65
C LYS A 53 17.19 18.48 -3.57
N GLY A 54 16.55 17.89 -2.57
CA GLY A 54 16.55 16.45 -2.33
C GLY A 54 17.86 15.85 -1.81
N GLU A 55 18.92 16.64 -1.55
CA GLU A 55 20.22 16.10 -1.13
C GLU A 55 20.25 15.63 0.34
N LEU A 56 19.26 16.01 1.14
CA LEU A 56 19.19 15.62 2.56
C LEU A 56 18.64 14.20 2.77
N VAL A 57 18.27 13.50 1.69
CA VAL A 57 17.65 12.17 1.73
C VAL A 57 18.24 11.25 0.66
N LEU A 58 18.11 9.93 0.86
CA LEU A 58 18.66 8.93 -0.05
C LEU A 58 17.65 8.54 -1.14
N PHE A 59 18.12 8.48 -2.39
CA PHE A 59 17.42 7.77 -3.46
C PHE A 59 17.75 6.26 -3.45
N CYS A 60 17.15 5.50 -4.36
CA CYS A 60 17.35 4.07 -4.52
C CYS A 60 18.80 3.75 -4.95
N PRO A 61 19.62 3.08 -4.13
CA PRO A 61 21.01 2.78 -4.49
C PRO A 61 21.14 1.75 -5.62
N ALA A 62 20.08 0.98 -5.88
CA ALA A 62 20.03 0.00 -6.95
C ALA A 62 19.54 0.58 -8.29
N CYS A 63 18.90 1.76 -8.28
CA CYS A 63 18.57 2.44 -9.52
C CYS A 63 19.82 3.08 -10.13
N PRO A 64 19.93 3.12 -11.47
CA PRO A 64 21.02 3.83 -12.13
C PRO A 64 20.98 5.32 -11.80
N GLN A 65 22.10 5.85 -11.34
CA GLN A 65 22.30 7.24 -10.97
C GLN A 65 23.61 7.74 -11.61
N PRO A 66 23.52 8.50 -12.73
CA PRO A 66 24.67 9.09 -13.39
C PRO A 66 25.56 9.87 -12.42
N GLY A 67 26.85 9.52 -12.40
CA GLY A 67 27.85 10.15 -11.51
C GLY A 67 27.89 9.63 -10.08
N VAL A 68 26.97 8.74 -9.70
CA VAL A 68 26.94 8.12 -8.37
C VAL A 68 27.34 6.65 -8.45
N ASN A 69 26.58 5.84 -9.20
CA ASN A 69 26.82 4.41 -9.34
C ASN A 69 26.95 3.93 -10.81
N ILE A 70 26.72 4.83 -11.78
CA ILE A 70 27.02 4.61 -13.19
C ILE A 70 27.76 5.83 -13.78
N PRO A 71 28.53 5.68 -14.88
CA PRO A 71 29.23 6.79 -15.52
C PRO A 71 28.28 7.89 -16.01
N HIS A 72 28.73 9.15 -15.98
CA HIS A 72 27.95 10.31 -16.45
C HIS A 72 27.56 10.23 -17.94
N SER A 73 28.31 9.47 -18.75
CA SER A 73 28.07 9.32 -20.17
C SER A 73 26.86 8.44 -20.51
N GLU A 74 26.36 7.67 -19.55
CA GLU A 74 25.19 6.81 -19.74
C GLU A 74 23.92 7.63 -19.52
N ASN A 75 23.15 7.82 -20.59
CA ASN A 75 21.83 8.42 -20.52
C ASN A 75 20.82 7.35 -20.12
N VAL A 76 20.41 7.36 -18.86
CA VAL A 76 19.39 6.43 -18.36
C VAL A 76 18.09 7.18 -18.14
N ASP A 77 17.07 6.80 -18.90
CA ASP A 77 15.71 7.25 -18.63
C ASP A 77 15.13 6.44 -17.47
N LEU A 78 14.99 7.11 -16.32
CA LEU A 78 14.38 6.52 -15.13
C LEU A 78 12.85 6.49 -15.19
N ALA A 79 12.21 7.15 -16.18
CA ALA A 79 10.76 7.28 -16.25
C ALA A 79 10.04 5.93 -16.23
N GLU A 80 10.55 4.93 -16.96
CA GLU A 80 9.96 3.57 -16.98
C GLU A 80 10.10 2.83 -15.64
N THR A 81 10.98 3.29 -14.77
CA THR A 81 11.24 2.68 -13.45
C THR A 81 10.57 3.44 -12.31
N ILE A 82 9.86 4.52 -12.59
CA ILE A 82 9.17 5.34 -11.59
C ILE A 82 7.68 5.05 -11.63
N VAL A 83 7.10 4.79 -10.45
CA VAL A 83 5.66 4.71 -10.24
C VAL A 83 5.21 5.95 -9.46
N MET A 84 4.03 6.47 -9.81
CA MET A 84 3.37 7.53 -9.08
C MET A 84 2.23 6.94 -8.26
N ASP A 85 2.13 7.34 -7.00
CA ASP A 85 1.02 6.95 -6.12
C ASP A 85 0.57 8.12 -5.25
N GLY A 86 -0.69 8.07 -4.83
CA GLY A 86 -1.35 9.10 -4.06
C GLY A 86 -1.97 8.54 -2.78
N ASN A 87 -1.54 9.06 -1.63
CA ASN A 87 -2.19 8.79 -0.35
C ASN A 87 -3.13 9.95 0.03
N PHE A 88 -4.42 9.73 -0.15
CA PHE A 88 -5.49 10.68 0.16
C PHE A 88 -5.94 10.68 1.63
N LYS A 89 -5.17 10.07 2.54
CA LYS A 89 -5.47 10.03 3.98
C LYS A 89 -4.50 10.84 4.83
N VAL A 90 -3.56 11.55 4.19
CA VAL A 90 -2.52 12.32 4.89
C VAL A 90 -2.89 13.80 4.90
N GLU A 91 -3.87 14.15 5.73
CA GLU A 91 -4.36 15.52 5.87
C GLU A 91 -3.36 16.44 6.58
N HIS A 92 -3.41 17.73 6.23
CA HIS A 92 -2.72 18.79 6.94
C HIS A 92 -3.68 19.94 7.21
N MET A 93 -3.80 20.34 8.48
CA MET A 93 -4.62 21.50 8.86
C MET A 93 -3.92 22.80 8.51
N ARG A 94 -4.71 23.84 8.24
CA ARG A 94 -4.15 25.19 8.13
C ARG A 94 -3.54 25.61 9.47
N PRO A 95 -2.31 26.13 9.49
CA PRO A 95 -1.75 26.67 10.70
C PRO A 95 -2.58 27.85 11.19
N LYS A 96 -2.69 27.95 12.52
CA LYS A 96 -3.40 29.07 13.15
C LYS A 96 -2.71 30.41 12.82
N ASN A 97 -1.37 30.42 12.81
CA ASN A 97 -0.55 31.58 12.51
C ASN A 97 0.54 31.20 11.48
N PRO A 98 0.26 31.34 10.16
CA PRO A 98 1.21 30.95 9.11
C PRO A 98 2.55 31.69 9.19
N VAL A 99 2.54 32.95 9.63
CA VAL A 99 3.73 33.80 9.75
C VAL A 99 4.77 33.25 10.75
N ASN A 100 4.32 32.47 11.73
CA ASN A 100 5.20 31.87 12.73
C ASN A 100 5.65 30.46 12.37
N GLU A 101 5.26 29.94 11.20
CA GLU A 101 5.73 28.64 10.73
C GLU A 101 7.15 28.74 10.21
N VAL A 102 8.02 27.92 10.79
CA VAL A 102 9.40 27.76 10.36
C VAL A 102 9.53 26.37 9.76
N TRP A 103 9.92 26.32 8.49
CA TRP A 103 10.22 25.10 7.74
C TRP A 103 11.72 24.85 7.84
N LEU A 104 12.11 23.70 8.40
CA LEU A 104 13.52 23.42 8.67
C LEU A 104 14.24 22.71 7.51
N MET A 105 13.48 22.13 6.58
CA MET A 105 14.01 21.25 5.52
C MET A 105 13.30 21.49 4.19
N ASP A 106 12.81 22.71 3.97
CA ASP A 106 12.09 23.04 2.75
C ASP A 106 12.96 22.73 1.53
N VAL A 107 12.43 21.99 0.56
CA VAL A 107 13.13 21.53 -0.67
C VAL A 107 14.24 20.50 -0.48
N MET A 108 14.86 20.43 0.70
CA MET A 108 16.06 19.61 0.93
C MET A 108 15.75 18.10 0.97
N GLY A 109 14.51 17.72 1.26
CA GLY A 109 14.06 16.33 1.43
C GLY A 109 13.28 15.76 0.24
N PHE A 110 12.24 14.97 0.53
CA PHE A 110 11.37 14.38 -0.50
C PHE A 110 10.32 15.36 -1.00
N MET A 111 9.85 16.27 -0.15
CA MET A 111 8.80 17.23 -0.49
C MET A 111 9.30 18.37 -1.37
N VAL A 112 8.53 18.71 -2.40
CA VAL A 112 8.73 19.89 -3.26
C VAL A 112 8.29 21.16 -2.53
N THR A 113 8.98 22.28 -2.77
CA THR A 113 8.57 23.62 -2.27
C THR A 113 7.10 23.89 -2.53
N MET A 114 6.40 24.39 -1.50
CA MET A 114 5.01 24.82 -1.62
C MET A 114 4.83 25.93 -2.67
N LEU A 115 5.80 26.86 -2.78
CA LEU A 115 5.75 27.98 -3.73
C LEU A 115 5.81 27.50 -5.17
N ALA A 116 6.88 26.76 -5.54
CA ALA A 116 7.04 26.24 -6.90
C ALA A 116 5.86 25.37 -7.34
N TYR A 117 5.32 24.56 -6.42
CA TYR A 117 4.16 23.73 -6.73
C TYR A 117 2.88 24.55 -6.91
N LYS A 118 2.67 25.63 -6.15
CA LYS A 118 1.53 26.54 -6.36
C LYS A 118 1.62 27.26 -7.69
N ASP A 119 2.80 27.70 -8.10
CA ASP A 119 3.02 28.35 -9.39
C ASP A 119 2.70 27.39 -10.54
N TYR A 120 3.14 26.12 -10.41
CA TYR A 120 2.77 25.05 -11.34
C TYR A 120 1.24 24.88 -11.42
N LEU A 121 0.57 24.75 -10.27
CA LEU A 121 -0.89 24.58 -10.19
C LEU A 121 -1.67 25.77 -10.77
N ALA A 122 -1.15 27.00 -10.64
CA ALA A 122 -1.77 28.18 -11.23
C ALA A 122 -1.73 28.15 -12.77
N GLY A 123 -0.72 27.49 -13.36
CA GLY A 123 -0.59 27.30 -14.80
C GLY A 123 -1.29 26.04 -15.35
N THR A 124 -1.79 25.14 -14.50
CA THR A 124 -2.44 23.90 -14.93
C THR A 124 -3.96 24.01 -14.91
N LEU A 125 -4.62 23.58 -16.00
CA LEU A 125 -6.07 23.49 -16.04
C LEU A 125 -6.55 22.33 -15.17
N ASN A 126 -7.27 22.64 -14.08
CA ASN A 126 -7.94 21.63 -13.26
C ASN A 126 -9.14 21.06 -14.02
N GLN A 127 -8.97 19.92 -14.71
CA GLN A 127 -10.10 19.15 -15.22
C GLN A 127 -10.79 18.43 -14.06
N VAL A 128 -11.96 18.92 -13.68
CA VAL A 128 -12.81 18.24 -12.70
C VAL A 128 -13.47 17.06 -13.40
N GLU A 129 -13.02 15.86 -13.07
CA GLU A 129 -13.64 14.63 -13.54
C GLU A 129 -15.03 14.50 -12.88
N LYS A 130 -16.09 14.53 -13.70
CA LYS A 130 -17.46 14.29 -13.25
C LYS A 130 -17.82 12.86 -13.60
N SER A 131 -18.22 12.08 -12.60
CA SER A 131 -18.80 10.76 -12.84
C SER A 131 -20.28 10.89 -13.19
N ASP A 132 -20.73 10.20 -14.23
CA ASP A 132 -22.15 10.08 -14.57
C ASP A 132 -22.93 9.17 -13.58
N CYS A 133 -22.22 8.48 -12.70
CA CYS A 133 -22.79 7.59 -11.69
C CYS A 133 -23.15 8.35 -10.40
N SER A 134 -24.41 8.22 -9.97
CA SER A 134 -24.98 8.92 -8.80
C SER A 134 -24.30 8.58 -7.47
N ASN A 135 -23.62 7.43 -7.37
CA ASN A 135 -23.01 6.91 -6.14
C ASN A 135 -21.49 6.63 -6.28
N HIS A 136 -20.81 7.27 -7.24
CA HIS A 136 -19.37 7.10 -7.39
C HIS A 136 -18.60 7.85 -6.30
N ARG A 137 -18.56 7.25 -5.12
CA ARG A 137 -18.10 7.88 -3.87
C ARG A 137 -16.66 8.39 -3.97
N ALA A 138 -15.77 7.66 -4.65
CA ALA A 138 -14.37 8.04 -4.84
C ALA A 138 -14.23 9.39 -5.59
N VAL A 139 -14.91 9.56 -6.72
CA VAL A 139 -14.86 10.82 -7.52
C VAL A 139 -15.61 11.95 -6.82
N ASN A 140 -16.77 11.65 -6.24
CA ASN A 140 -17.59 12.66 -5.57
C ASN A 140 -16.93 13.18 -4.27
N GLN A 141 -16.23 12.32 -3.51
CA GLN A 141 -15.48 12.73 -2.33
C GLN A 141 -14.15 13.42 -2.67
N ALA A 142 -13.42 12.92 -3.68
CA ALA A 142 -12.18 13.54 -4.13
C ALA A 142 -12.37 15.00 -4.58
N ASN A 143 -13.58 15.37 -5.05
CA ASN A 143 -13.89 16.73 -5.52
C ASN A 143 -14.48 17.67 -4.45
N ALA A 144 -14.70 17.22 -3.22
CA ALA A 144 -15.34 18.03 -2.18
C ALA A 144 -14.43 19.16 -1.67
N ASN A 145 -14.87 20.41 -1.77
CA ASN A 145 -14.17 21.57 -1.22
C ASN A 145 -14.23 21.58 0.32
N ARG A 146 -13.08 21.79 0.99
CA ARG A 146 -13.02 21.86 2.46
C ARG A 146 -12.20 23.06 2.95
N ASN A 147 -12.84 23.93 3.74
CA ASN A 147 -12.32 25.26 4.06
C ASN A 147 -11.23 25.28 5.17
N GLN A 148 -11.02 24.17 5.88
CA GLN A 148 -10.15 24.12 7.08
C GLN A 148 -8.80 23.41 6.86
N LEU A 149 -8.62 22.74 5.72
CA LEU A 149 -7.40 21.99 5.41
C LEU A 149 -6.44 22.80 4.52
N ALA A 150 -5.15 22.61 4.75
CA ALA A 150 -4.05 23.07 3.91
C ALA A 150 -3.72 22.03 2.82
N SER A 151 -3.80 20.74 3.16
CA SER A 151 -3.74 19.63 2.20
C SER A 151 -4.61 18.46 2.66
N THR A 152 -5.05 17.65 1.71
CA THR A 152 -5.96 16.50 1.90
C THR A 152 -5.25 15.16 1.63
N GLY A 153 -3.98 15.18 1.29
CA GLY A 153 -3.21 13.99 0.93
C GLY A 153 -1.81 14.35 0.47
N ILE A 154 -1.05 13.33 0.10
CA ILE A 154 0.24 13.44 -0.59
C ILE A 154 0.26 12.59 -1.86
N GLY A 155 0.85 13.13 -2.91
CA GLY A 155 1.26 12.40 -4.10
C GLY A 155 2.77 12.26 -4.14
N GLY A 156 3.25 11.18 -4.73
CA GLY A 156 4.68 10.89 -4.72
C GLY A 156 5.14 9.95 -5.82
N CYS A 157 6.39 10.13 -6.21
CA CYS A 157 7.10 9.19 -7.06
C CYS A 157 7.93 8.21 -6.21
N ALA A 158 7.91 6.93 -6.59
CA ALA A 158 8.79 5.91 -6.05
C ALA A 158 9.38 5.07 -7.18
N CYS A 159 10.53 4.44 -6.94
CA CYS A 159 11.04 3.40 -7.81
C CYS A 159 10.07 2.21 -7.82
N ALA A 160 9.58 1.80 -8.99
CA ALA A 160 8.67 0.68 -9.18
C ALA A 160 9.29 -0.66 -8.75
N GLN A 161 10.58 -0.85 -8.99
CA GLN A 161 11.27 -2.12 -8.71
C GLN A 161 11.60 -2.30 -7.23
N HIS A 162 12.02 -1.23 -6.55
CA HIS A 162 12.55 -1.29 -5.19
C HIS A 162 11.66 -0.59 -4.16
N GLY A 163 10.63 0.13 -4.62
CA GLY A 163 9.71 0.90 -3.80
C GLY A 163 10.33 2.13 -3.13
N CYS A 164 11.58 2.49 -3.42
CA CYS A 164 12.23 3.64 -2.76
C CYS A 164 11.61 4.96 -3.24
N PHE A 165 11.26 5.84 -2.32
CA PHE A 165 10.75 7.18 -2.64
C PHE A 165 11.81 7.98 -3.41
N VAL A 166 11.38 8.75 -4.41
CA VAL A 166 12.24 9.62 -5.21
C VAL A 166 12.41 10.95 -4.47
N PRO A 167 13.65 11.42 -4.20
CA PRO A 167 13.89 12.72 -3.59
C PRO A 167 13.25 13.86 -4.37
N HIS A 168 12.80 14.89 -3.66
CA HIS A 168 12.20 16.09 -4.23
C HIS A 168 11.09 15.82 -5.29
N ALA A 169 10.30 14.76 -5.08
CA ALA A 169 9.22 14.33 -5.98
C ALA A 169 7.91 13.99 -5.22
N MET A 170 7.75 14.54 -4.02
CA MET A 170 6.52 14.44 -3.23
C MET A 170 5.80 15.78 -3.19
N VAL A 171 4.48 15.76 -3.34
CA VAL A 171 3.63 16.96 -3.39
C VAL A 171 2.39 16.80 -2.51
N ASP A 172 1.85 17.91 -2.05
CA ASP A 172 0.58 17.94 -1.33
C ASP A 172 -0.62 17.95 -2.29
N PHE A 173 -1.63 17.13 -2.00
CA PHE A 173 -2.90 17.21 -2.69
C PHE A 173 -3.80 18.27 -2.06
N GLN A 174 -4.53 19.01 -2.90
CA GLN A 174 -5.46 20.04 -2.46
C GLN A 174 -6.90 19.52 -2.26
N LYS A 175 -7.23 18.32 -2.79
CA LYS A 175 -8.54 17.67 -2.60
C LYS A 175 -8.39 16.14 -2.42
N GLY A 176 -9.19 15.50 -1.54
CA GLY A 176 -8.99 14.10 -1.10
C GLY A 176 -9.91 13.61 0.03
N GLU A 177 -9.74 12.34 0.41
CA GLU A 177 -10.51 11.62 1.46
C GLU A 177 -9.95 11.83 2.90
N GLN A 178 -10.50 11.15 3.92
CA GLN A 178 -10.41 11.56 5.33
C GLN A 178 -9.65 10.59 6.27
N GLU A 179 -8.75 11.13 7.12
CA GLU A 179 -8.38 10.72 8.51
C GLU A 179 -7.23 11.59 9.10
N TRP A 180 -7.18 11.78 10.43
CA TRP A 180 -6.47 12.90 11.11
C TRP A 180 -4.98 12.68 11.49
N HIS A 181 -4.07 13.61 11.13
CA HIS A 181 -2.68 13.67 11.67
C HIS A 181 -2.11 15.11 11.89
N THR A 182 -0.98 15.24 12.60
CA THR A 182 -0.53 16.44 13.39
C THR A 182 0.43 17.44 12.69
N LEU A 183 0.53 18.66 13.26
CA LEU A 183 1.21 19.93 12.87
C LEU A 183 2.72 19.95 12.52
N HIS A 184 3.42 18.81 12.32
CA HIS A 184 4.87 18.78 12.03
C HIS A 184 5.20 17.80 10.89
N ARG A 185 4.46 17.97 9.81
CA ARG A 185 4.24 16.95 8.79
C ARG A 185 5.47 16.70 7.92
N GLN A 186 6.08 17.74 7.34
CA GLN A 186 7.16 17.56 6.38
C GLN A 186 8.39 16.89 7.01
N GLU A 187 8.90 17.37 8.16
CA GLU A 187 10.10 16.76 8.73
C GLU A 187 9.87 15.33 9.24
N LEU A 188 8.64 15.02 9.64
CA LEU A 188 8.28 13.66 9.99
C LEU A 188 8.22 12.76 8.75
N LEU A 189 7.53 13.20 7.69
CA LEU A 189 7.40 12.46 6.44
C LEU A 189 8.77 12.21 5.82
N ASP A 190 9.60 13.25 5.68
CA ASP A 190 10.94 13.12 5.11
C ASP A 190 11.80 12.15 5.91
N PHE A 191 11.77 12.23 7.24
CA PHE A 191 12.50 11.31 8.10
C PHE A 191 11.99 9.87 7.97
N GLN A 192 10.67 9.67 7.92
CA GLN A 192 10.06 8.34 7.79
C GLN A 192 10.33 7.72 6.42
N MET A 193 10.20 8.51 5.34
CA MET A 193 10.50 8.08 3.97
C MET A 193 11.99 7.77 3.81
N ASN A 194 12.88 8.60 4.36
CA ASN A 194 14.31 8.33 4.33
C ASN A 194 14.65 7.07 5.11
N ASN A 195 14.05 6.88 6.28
CA ASN A 195 14.22 5.66 7.06
C ASN A 195 13.68 4.43 6.30
N ASN A 196 12.58 4.57 5.55
CA ASN A 196 12.06 3.51 4.70
C ASN A 196 13.04 3.15 3.57
N ASN A 197 13.56 4.14 2.85
CA ASN A 197 14.59 3.95 1.82
C ASN A 197 15.86 3.32 2.41
N PHE A 198 16.31 3.78 3.57
CA PHE A 198 17.46 3.22 4.27
C PHE A 198 17.24 1.77 4.69
N LEU A 199 16.08 1.43 5.26
CA LEU A 199 15.76 0.06 5.65
C LEU A 199 15.70 -0.87 4.42
N LYS A 200 15.15 -0.40 3.30
CA LYS A 200 15.19 -1.12 2.02
C LYS A 200 16.64 -1.38 1.59
N MET A 201 17.51 -0.38 1.64
CA MET A 201 18.93 -0.53 1.34
C MET A 201 19.62 -1.55 2.27
N VAL A 202 19.42 -1.49 3.58
CA VAL A 202 20.02 -2.47 4.51
C VAL A 202 19.50 -3.87 4.21
N GLN A 203 18.22 -4.00 3.86
CA GLN A 203 17.61 -5.27 3.46
C GLN A 203 18.05 -5.73 2.06
N MET A 204 18.60 -4.86 1.20
CA MET A 204 19.21 -5.29 -0.06
C MET A 204 20.41 -6.22 0.17
N LEU A 205 21.04 -6.21 1.36
CA LEU A 205 22.01 -7.26 1.71
C LEU A 205 21.39 -8.67 1.73
N ALA A 206 20.09 -8.78 2.02
CA ALA A 206 19.35 -10.01 1.89
C ALA A 206 19.11 -10.42 0.42
N LEU A 207 19.34 -9.52 -0.56
CA LEU A 207 19.30 -9.87 -1.98
C LEU A 207 20.41 -10.85 -2.34
N ASN A 208 21.59 -10.81 -1.70
CA ASN A 208 22.61 -11.84 -1.94
C ASN A 208 22.10 -13.23 -1.57
N ARG A 209 21.38 -13.34 -0.44
CA ARG A 209 20.72 -14.58 -0.03
C ARG A 209 19.58 -14.94 -0.98
N LYS A 210 18.73 -13.98 -1.35
CA LYS A 210 17.63 -14.22 -2.30
C LYS A 210 18.14 -14.63 -3.69
N LEU A 211 19.24 -14.05 -4.17
CA LEU A 211 19.89 -14.38 -5.43
C LEU A 211 20.45 -15.80 -5.39
N LYS A 212 21.09 -16.18 -4.28
CA LYS A 212 21.53 -17.58 -4.08
C LYS A 212 20.34 -18.53 -4.14
N ASN A 213 19.28 -18.24 -3.39
CA ASN A 213 18.05 -19.05 -3.40
C ASN A 213 17.40 -19.10 -4.79
N ALA A 214 17.40 -17.98 -5.53
CA ALA A 214 16.85 -17.92 -6.88
C ALA A 214 17.68 -18.75 -7.86
N LYS A 215 19.01 -18.73 -7.77
CA LYS A 215 19.89 -19.59 -8.56
C LYS A 215 19.66 -21.07 -8.27
N GLU A 216 19.50 -21.43 -7.00
CA GLU A 216 19.18 -22.81 -6.59
C GLU A 216 17.77 -23.22 -7.06
N ALA A 217 16.80 -22.29 -7.05
CA ALA A 217 15.43 -22.52 -7.47
C ALA A 217 15.20 -22.45 -9.00
N LEU A 218 16.18 -21.97 -9.77
CA LEU A 218 16.07 -21.82 -11.22
C LEU A 218 15.81 -23.17 -11.90
N MET A 219 16.65 -24.16 -11.61
CA MET A 219 16.53 -25.50 -12.20
C MET A 219 15.17 -26.16 -11.89
N PRO A 220 14.69 -26.21 -10.63
CA PRO A 220 13.34 -26.70 -10.33
C PRO A 220 12.21 -25.90 -11.01
N ALA A 221 12.36 -24.58 -11.13
CA ALA A 221 11.36 -23.74 -11.77
C ALA A 221 11.29 -23.99 -13.28
N GLU A 222 12.43 -24.05 -13.97
CA GLU A 222 12.52 -24.41 -15.39
C GLU A 222 11.90 -25.79 -15.66
N GLU A 223 12.19 -26.77 -14.80
CA GLU A 223 11.59 -28.10 -14.91
C GLU A 223 10.06 -28.07 -14.70
N ALA A 224 9.58 -27.27 -13.74
CA ALA A 224 8.15 -27.10 -13.49
C ALA A 224 7.43 -26.42 -14.68
N PHE A 225 8.04 -25.39 -15.26
CA PHE A 225 7.51 -24.73 -16.46
C PHE A 225 7.51 -25.65 -17.67
N ALA A 226 8.61 -26.39 -17.92
CA ALA A 226 8.64 -27.38 -19.00
C ALA A 226 7.56 -28.47 -18.82
N LYS A 227 7.34 -28.95 -17.60
CA LYS A 227 6.25 -29.90 -17.28
C LYS A 227 4.87 -29.30 -17.52
N LEU A 228 4.68 -27.99 -17.32
CA LEU A 228 3.44 -27.31 -17.68
C LEU A 228 3.29 -27.21 -19.19
N ASP A 229 4.32 -26.77 -19.90
CA ASP A 229 4.31 -26.61 -21.36
C ASP A 229 4.00 -27.91 -22.09
N THR A 230 4.58 -29.04 -21.65
CA THR A 230 4.26 -30.36 -22.24
C THR A 230 2.79 -30.78 -22.13
N ARG A 231 2.03 -30.18 -21.20
CA ARG A 231 0.60 -30.48 -21.00
C ARG A 231 -0.31 -29.51 -21.73
N ILE A 232 0.23 -28.41 -22.24
CA ILE A 232 -0.54 -27.36 -22.91
C ILE A 232 -0.48 -27.60 -24.43
N PRO A 233 -1.62 -27.55 -25.13
CA PRO A 233 -1.64 -27.61 -26.58
C PRO A 233 -0.78 -26.51 -27.22
N VAL A 234 0.09 -26.88 -28.17
CA VAL A 234 1.01 -25.96 -28.87
C VAL A 234 0.29 -24.73 -29.43
N GLN A 235 -0.91 -24.92 -29.97
CA GLN A 235 -1.74 -23.85 -30.54
C GLN A 235 -2.09 -22.77 -29.49
N LEU A 236 -2.32 -23.14 -28.23
CA LEU A 236 -2.61 -22.18 -27.17
C LEU A 236 -1.35 -21.39 -26.79
N CYS A 237 -0.19 -22.05 -26.75
CA CYS A 237 1.09 -21.37 -26.50
C CYS A 237 1.39 -20.32 -27.57
N GLU A 238 1.13 -20.63 -28.85
CA GLU A 238 1.30 -19.69 -29.96
C GLU A 238 0.36 -18.48 -29.83
N VAL A 239 -0.91 -18.71 -29.48
CA VAL A 239 -1.89 -17.65 -29.26
C VAL A 239 -1.47 -16.75 -28.09
N TRP A 240 -1.06 -17.32 -26.96
CA TRP A 240 -0.62 -16.55 -25.80
C TRP A 240 0.65 -15.74 -26.07
N ALA A 241 1.62 -16.31 -26.79
CA ALA A 241 2.83 -15.60 -27.19
C ALA A 241 2.51 -14.40 -28.11
N GLN A 242 1.57 -14.56 -29.04
CA GLN A 242 1.11 -13.46 -29.89
C GLN A 242 0.36 -12.39 -29.09
N GLN A 243 -0.51 -12.80 -28.15
CA GLN A 243 -1.22 -11.88 -27.27
C GLN A 243 -0.26 -11.06 -26.39
N GLU A 244 0.74 -11.71 -25.79
CA GLU A 244 1.79 -11.06 -25.01
C GLU A 244 2.55 -10.02 -25.83
N LYS A 245 3.02 -10.41 -27.02
CA LYS A 245 3.74 -9.51 -27.92
C LYS A 245 2.90 -8.29 -28.26
N LEU A 246 1.66 -8.50 -28.68
CA LEU A 246 0.73 -7.43 -29.04
C LEU A 246 0.43 -6.51 -27.85
N ALA A 247 0.29 -7.07 -26.64
CA ALA A 247 0.04 -6.29 -25.43
C ALA A 247 1.25 -5.42 -25.06
N LEU A 248 2.46 -5.96 -25.15
CA LEU A 248 3.70 -5.23 -24.85
C LEU A 248 3.96 -4.11 -25.86
N GLU A 249 3.72 -4.33 -27.16
CA GLU A 249 3.85 -3.32 -28.20
C GLU A 249 2.86 -2.17 -28.02
N ASN A 250 1.62 -2.47 -27.63
CA ASN A 250 0.57 -1.47 -27.50
C ASN A 250 0.45 -0.84 -26.11
N ARG A 251 1.23 -1.29 -25.11
CA ARG A 251 1.09 -0.86 -23.70
C ARG A 251 1.16 0.65 -23.47
N GLY A 252 1.92 1.36 -24.33
CA GLY A 252 2.08 2.81 -24.24
C GLY A 252 0.89 3.60 -24.78
N MET A 253 0.13 3.03 -25.72
CA MET A 253 -1.01 3.68 -26.38
C MET A 253 -2.35 3.22 -25.80
N ASP A 254 -2.46 1.95 -25.43
CA ASP A 254 -3.65 1.38 -24.79
C ASP A 254 -3.28 0.63 -23.50
N PRO A 255 -3.45 1.27 -22.33
CA PRO A 255 -3.25 0.62 -21.04
C PRO A 255 -4.12 -0.63 -20.82
N LYS A 256 -5.26 -0.77 -21.54
CA LYS A 256 -6.12 -1.97 -21.46
C LYS A 256 -5.52 -3.17 -22.16
N ALA A 257 -4.54 -3.00 -23.04
CA ALA A 257 -3.84 -4.11 -23.69
C ALA A 257 -3.18 -5.06 -22.67
N MET A 258 -2.79 -4.54 -21.49
CA MET A 258 -2.19 -5.32 -20.40
C MET A 258 -3.18 -6.21 -19.62
N VAL A 259 -4.49 -6.19 -19.96
CA VAL A 259 -5.53 -6.99 -19.28
C VAL A 259 -5.29 -8.50 -19.43
N ILE A 260 -4.55 -8.95 -20.44
CA ILE A 260 -4.21 -10.37 -20.64
C ILE A 260 -3.47 -11.00 -19.45
N PHE A 261 -2.73 -10.19 -18.67
CA PHE A 261 -1.99 -10.66 -17.50
C PHE A 261 -2.87 -10.75 -16.24
N LYS A 262 -4.12 -10.30 -16.31
CA LYS A 262 -5.08 -10.52 -15.23
C LYS A 262 -5.66 -11.92 -15.37
N VAL A 263 -5.69 -12.63 -14.25
CA VAL A 263 -6.38 -13.91 -14.13
C VAL A 263 -7.87 -13.69 -14.41
N GLN A 264 -8.32 -14.12 -15.59
CA GLN A 264 -9.73 -14.11 -15.97
C GLN A 264 -10.32 -15.48 -15.65
N LEU A 265 -10.94 -15.59 -14.48
CA LEU A 265 -11.72 -16.76 -14.12
C LEU A 265 -13.17 -16.46 -14.46
N GLU A 266 -13.78 -17.33 -15.26
CA GLU A 266 -15.23 -17.36 -15.36
C GLU A 266 -15.78 -17.64 -13.97
N LYS A 267 -16.67 -16.76 -13.53
CA LYS A 267 -17.24 -16.89 -12.19
C LYS A 267 -18.10 -18.14 -12.18
N ALA A 268 -17.68 -19.14 -11.40
CA ALA A 268 -18.47 -20.34 -11.21
C ALA A 268 -19.90 -19.99 -10.79
N PRO A 269 -20.92 -20.72 -11.27
CA PRO A 269 -22.30 -20.49 -10.87
C PRO A 269 -22.42 -20.63 -9.34
N THR A 270 -23.20 -19.74 -8.73
CA THR A 270 -23.37 -19.77 -7.28
C THR A 270 -24.15 -21.02 -6.86
N LYS A 271 -23.90 -21.53 -5.65
CA LYS A 271 -24.68 -22.64 -5.06
C LYS A 271 -26.19 -22.43 -5.21
N LYS A 272 -26.67 -21.20 -4.99
CA LYS A 272 -28.08 -20.82 -5.18
C LYS A 272 -28.55 -20.95 -6.62
N SER A 273 -27.74 -20.54 -7.59
CA SER A 273 -28.06 -20.67 -9.01
C SER A 273 -28.18 -22.13 -9.44
N ILE A 274 -27.28 -22.98 -8.94
CA ILE A 274 -27.30 -24.43 -9.22
C ILE A 274 -28.52 -25.07 -8.56
N GLU A 275 -28.80 -24.74 -7.29
CA GLU A 275 -29.97 -25.25 -6.56
C GLU A 275 -31.28 -24.86 -7.25
N MET A 276 -31.42 -23.59 -7.69
CA MET A 276 -32.57 -23.13 -8.44
C MET A 276 -32.75 -23.88 -9.75
N ASP A 277 -31.67 -24.09 -10.52
CA ASP A 277 -31.71 -24.79 -11.80
C ASP A 277 -32.14 -26.26 -11.64
N ILE A 278 -31.60 -26.95 -10.62
CA ILE A 278 -31.99 -28.34 -10.32
C ILE A 278 -33.45 -28.42 -9.85
N ILE A 279 -33.92 -27.46 -9.04
CA ILE A 279 -35.33 -27.42 -8.61
C ILE A 279 -36.26 -27.16 -9.81
N SER A 280 -35.89 -26.26 -10.73
CA SER A 280 -36.72 -25.95 -11.90
C SER A 280 -36.78 -27.07 -12.93
N ASN A 281 -35.74 -27.91 -13.00
CA ASN A 281 -35.62 -29.00 -13.98
C ASN A 281 -36.08 -30.37 -13.42
N GLN A 282 -36.60 -30.44 -12.19
CA GLN A 282 -37.18 -31.66 -11.63
C GLN A 282 -38.57 -31.92 -12.22
N GLU A 283 -38.74 -33.07 -12.89
CA GLU A 283 -40.05 -33.56 -13.31
C GLU A 283 -40.94 -33.80 -12.08
N SER A 284 -42.24 -33.53 -12.22
CA SER A 284 -43.24 -33.52 -11.14
C SER A 284 -43.62 -34.93 -10.66
N ASP A 285 -42.63 -35.75 -10.32
CA ASP A 285 -42.85 -36.98 -9.57
C ASP A 285 -42.84 -36.62 -8.08
N GLY A 286 -44.03 -36.57 -7.49
CA GLY A 286 -44.30 -36.03 -6.15
C GLY A 286 -43.54 -36.70 -4.99
N LEU A 287 -42.71 -37.71 -5.25
CA LEU A 287 -41.90 -38.41 -4.26
C LEU A 287 -40.57 -37.70 -3.92
N LEU A 288 -40.09 -36.77 -4.78
CA LEU A 288 -38.77 -36.13 -4.65
C LEU A 288 -38.82 -34.63 -4.32
N CYS A 289 -40.01 -34.08 -4.05
CA CYS A 289 -40.18 -32.67 -3.73
C CYS A 289 -39.36 -32.29 -2.48
N GLY A 290 -38.37 -31.40 -2.65
CA GLY A 290 -37.50 -30.91 -1.57
C GLY A 290 -36.17 -31.66 -1.38
N ALA A 291 -35.89 -32.71 -2.15
CA ALA A 291 -34.63 -33.46 -2.06
C ALA A 291 -33.41 -32.57 -2.37
N THR A 292 -33.50 -31.69 -3.37
CA THR A 292 -32.43 -30.76 -3.75
C THR A 292 -32.11 -29.79 -2.62
N THR A 293 -33.14 -29.20 -2.01
CA THR A 293 -32.98 -28.29 -0.88
C THR A 293 -32.41 -29.00 0.34
N TRP A 294 -32.81 -30.25 0.57
CA TRP A 294 -32.23 -31.07 1.64
C TRP A 294 -30.74 -31.36 1.39
N MET A 295 -30.36 -31.78 0.18
CA MET A 295 -28.95 -31.98 -0.20
C MET A 295 -28.13 -30.68 -0.08
N ALA A 296 -28.68 -29.54 -0.52
CA ALA A 296 -28.02 -28.25 -0.40
C ALA A 296 -27.75 -27.87 1.07
N ARG A 297 -28.70 -28.16 1.98
CA ARG A 297 -28.52 -27.97 3.43
C ARG A 297 -27.47 -28.91 4.01
N VAL A 298 -27.46 -30.18 3.62
CA VAL A 298 -26.45 -31.16 4.08
C VAL A 298 -25.05 -30.73 3.67
N LEU A 299 -24.86 -30.33 2.41
CA LEU A 299 -23.57 -29.82 1.91
C LEU A 299 -23.14 -28.54 2.65
N GLN A 300 -24.10 -27.70 3.07
CA GLN A 300 -23.79 -26.50 3.86
C GLN A 300 -23.31 -26.85 5.28
N ALA A 301 -23.93 -27.86 5.89
CA ALA A 301 -23.51 -28.35 7.20
C ALA A 301 -22.11 -28.99 7.14
N GLU A 302 -21.83 -29.76 6.09
CA GLU A 302 -20.50 -30.36 5.85
C GLU A 302 -19.43 -29.28 5.60
N GLU A 303 -19.71 -28.28 4.77
CA GLU A 303 -18.83 -27.13 4.57
C GLU A 303 -18.52 -26.42 5.90
N SER A 304 -19.55 -26.19 6.72
CA SER A 304 -19.41 -25.57 8.04
C SER A 304 -18.59 -26.42 9.01
N GLN A 305 -18.72 -27.75 8.96
CA GLN A 305 -17.87 -28.70 9.71
C GLN A 305 -16.40 -28.61 9.29
N ILE A 306 -16.12 -28.57 7.99
CA ILE A 306 -14.75 -28.50 7.46
C ILE A 306 -14.09 -27.19 7.87
N ILE A 307 -14.78 -26.05 7.73
CA ILE A 307 -14.27 -24.73 8.13
C ILE A 307 -13.95 -24.73 9.63
N LEU A 308 -14.89 -25.20 10.46
CA LEU A 308 -14.69 -25.28 11.91
C LEU A 308 -13.49 -26.16 12.27
N ALA A 309 -13.32 -27.31 11.61
CA ALA A 309 -12.19 -28.20 11.82
C ALA A 309 -10.85 -27.59 11.35
N MET A 310 -10.86 -26.76 10.31
CA MET A 310 -9.68 -25.98 9.90
C MET A 310 -9.34 -24.90 10.93
N ASP A 311 -10.32 -24.11 11.36
CA ASP A 311 -10.15 -23.05 12.35
C ASP A 311 -9.66 -23.61 13.69
N ALA A 312 -10.21 -24.75 14.13
CA ALA A 312 -9.76 -25.46 15.32
C ALA A 312 -8.32 -25.99 15.19
N ARG A 313 -7.92 -26.51 14.02
CA ARG A 313 -6.53 -26.96 13.77
C ARG A 313 -5.53 -25.81 13.75
N HIS A 314 -5.93 -24.64 13.25
CA HIS A 314 -5.08 -23.44 13.22
C HIS A 314 -4.97 -22.74 14.58
N MET A 315 -5.79 -23.11 15.57
CA MET A 315 -5.68 -22.57 16.93
C MET A 315 -4.46 -23.13 17.66
N GLN A 316 -3.45 -22.26 17.83
CA GLN A 316 -2.33 -22.50 18.74
C GLN A 316 -2.77 -22.31 20.20
N ALA A 317 -1.99 -22.84 21.16
CA ALA A 317 -2.22 -22.70 22.60
C ALA A 317 -2.37 -21.24 23.10
N ARG A 318 -1.98 -20.23 22.29
CA ARG A 318 -2.09 -18.78 22.55
C ARG A 318 -3.30 -18.09 21.89
N ALA A 319 -4.36 -18.82 21.52
CA ALA A 319 -5.57 -18.21 20.98
C ALA A 319 -6.23 -17.23 21.98
N THR A 320 -6.76 -16.11 21.48
CA THR A 320 -7.45 -15.11 22.30
C THR A 320 -8.83 -15.59 22.73
N GLU A 321 -9.38 -15.03 23.82
CA GLU A 321 -10.73 -15.36 24.30
C GLU A 321 -11.81 -15.13 23.23
N THR A 322 -11.65 -14.08 22.41
CA THR A 322 -12.54 -13.78 21.29
C THR A 322 -12.54 -14.86 20.21
N GLN A 323 -11.37 -15.45 19.89
CA GLN A 323 -11.26 -16.53 18.92
C GLN A 323 -11.90 -17.82 19.44
N ARG A 324 -11.68 -18.14 20.73
CA ARG A 324 -12.29 -19.31 21.38
C ARG A 324 -13.82 -19.18 21.44
N LEU A 325 -14.34 -18.01 21.78
CA LEU A 325 -15.78 -17.74 21.79
C LEU A 325 -16.40 -17.82 20.39
N SER A 326 -15.68 -17.37 19.35
CA SER A 326 -16.14 -17.48 17.97
C SER A 326 -16.33 -18.93 17.53
N ILE A 327 -15.36 -19.80 17.85
CA ILE A 327 -15.42 -21.23 17.54
C ILE A 327 -16.54 -21.93 18.32
N ALA A 328 -16.71 -21.61 19.61
CA ALA A 328 -17.81 -22.15 20.40
C ALA A 328 -19.18 -21.77 19.81
N ARG A 329 -19.34 -20.53 19.36
CA ARG A 329 -20.57 -20.08 18.68
C ARG A 329 -20.79 -20.76 17.33
N GLN A 330 -19.73 -21.01 16.56
CA GLN A 330 -19.82 -21.75 15.31
C GLN A 330 -20.20 -23.22 15.56
N GLN A 331 -19.70 -23.84 16.63
CA GLN A 331 -20.11 -25.18 17.07
C GLN A 331 -21.59 -25.23 17.45
N ASP A 332 -22.06 -24.30 18.29
CA ASP A 332 -23.47 -24.24 18.69
C ASP A 332 -24.38 -24.04 17.49
N HIS A 333 -24.00 -23.17 16.55
CA HIS A 333 -24.78 -22.92 15.33
C HIS A 333 -24.86 -24.15 14.43
N LEU A 334 -23.76 -24.89 14.29
CA LEU A 334 -23.71 -26.11 13.50
C LEU A 334 -24.59 -27.21 14.10
N ASN A 335 -24.55 -27.39 15.43
CA ASN A 335 -25.39 -28.35 16.12
C ASN A 335 -26.88 -28.03 15.92
N ALA A 336 -27.25 -26.75 16.03
CA ALA A 336 -28.62 -26.30 15.78
C ALA A 336 -29.11 -26.43 14.32
N GLN A 337 -28.21 -26.69 13.36
CA GLN A 337 -28.58 -26.96 11.96
C GLN A 337 -28.78 -28.46 11.66
N LEU A 338 -28.26 -29.34 12.53
CA LEU A 338 -28.29 -30.79 12.40
C LEU A 338 -29.43 -31.44 13.21
N ASP A 339 -29.91 -30.76 14.26
CA ASP A 339 -31.17 -31.05 14.96
C ASP A 339 -32.38 -30.58 14.13
#